data_AF-A0A0M8WSD5-F1
#
_entry.id   AF-A0A0M8WSD5-F1
#
_cell.length_a   1.000
_cell.length_b   1.000
_cell.length_c   1.000
_cell.angle_alpha   90.00
_cell.angle_beta   90.00
_cell.angle_gamma   90.00
#
_symmetry.space_group_name_H-M   'P 1'
#
loop_
_entity.id
_entity.type
_entity.pdbx_description
1 polymer ?
#
loop_
_entity_poly.entity_id
_entity_poly.type
_entity_poly.pdbx_seq_one_letter_code
_entity_poly.pdbx_strand_id
1 'polypeptide(L)' 'MTHYPHIVVHPPALDGSRRVTEGDVMLGIASHLDDVVEILRLADLDRIEVEESDLIEWQGGGPDDWPGLSEHEL' A
#
# COMPACT_ATOMS: atom_id res chain seq x y z
N MET A 1 -0.81 25.28 6.25
CA MET A 1 -0.83 23.96 6.90
C MET A 1 -0.19 22.99 5.93
N THR A 2 0.90 22.35 6.31
CA THR A 2 1.50 21.30 5.47
C THR A 2 0.54 20.11 5.55
N HIS A 3 -0.19 19.85 4.47
CA HIS A 3 -0.95 18.60 4.38
C HIS A 3 0.07 17.52 4.04
N TYR A 4 0.35 16.65 4.99
CA TYR A 4 1.15 15.48 4.71
C TYR A 4 0.28 14.51 3.89
N PRO A 5 0.84 13.87 2.86
CA PRO A 5 0.11 12.85 2.12
C PRO A 5 -0.31 11.76 3.11
N HIS A 6 -1.59 11.41 3.09
CA HIS A 6 -2.15 10.35 3.92
C HIS A 6 -2.55 9.19 3.02
N ILE A 7 -1.73 8.15 3.03
CA ILE A 7 -1.89 7.02 2.15
C ILE A 7 -2.69 5.96 2.89
N VAL A 8 -3.71 5.41 2.24
CA VAL A 8 -4.51 4.32 2.78
C VAL A 8 -4.38 3.12 1.87
N VAL A 9 -3.88 2.02 2.42
CA VAL A 9 -3.95 0.71 1.78
C VAL A 9 -5.16 0.00 2.37
N HIS A 10 -6.19 -0.15 1.53
CA HIS A 10 -7.49 -0.70 1.92
C HIS A 10 -7.39 -2.22 2.20
N PRO A 11 -8.41 -2.82 2.87
CA PRO A 11 -8.45 -4.25 3.09
C PRO A 11 -8.35 -5.04 1.78
N PRO A 12 -7.77 -6.24 1.81
CA PRO A 12 -7.66 -7.06 0.63
C PRO A 12 -9.04 -7.42 0.08
N ALA A 13 -9.17 -7.36 -1.24
CA ALA A 13 -10.31 -7.85 -1.97
C ALA A 13 -10.32 -9.39 -2.02
N LEU A 14 -11.37 -9.98 -2.60
CA LEU A 14 -11.51 -11.43 -2.72
C LEU A 14 -10.37 -12.10 -3.52
N ASP A 15 -9.74 -11.35 -4.42
CA ASP A 15 -8.59 -11.81 -5.22
C ASP A 15 -7.24 -11.56 -4.53
N GLY A 16 -7.25 -11.00 -3.31
CA GLY A 16 -6.05 -10.66 -2.55
C GLY A 16 -5.47 -9.28 -2.86
N SER A 17 -5.94 -8.59 -3.91
CA SER A 17 -5.46 -7.25 -4.26
C SER A 17 -5.93 -6.20 -3.25
N ARG A 18 -5.15 -5.13 -3.10
CA ARG A 18 -5.44 -4.01 -2.21
C ARG A 18 -5.50 -2.73 -3.02
N ARG A 19 -6.49 -1.88 -2.73
CA ARG A 19 -6.56 -0.52 -3.30
C ARG A 19 -5.65 0.42 -2.52
N VAL A 20 -4.96 1.31 -3.22
CA VAL A 20 -4.11 2.37 -2.63
C VAL A 20 -4.71 3.74 -2.94
N THR A 21 -4.93 4.56 -1.92
CA THR A 21 -5.48 5.92 -2.07
C THR A 21 -4.66 6.97 -1.32
N GLU A 22 -4.62 8.21 -1.82
CA GLU A 22 -4.22 9.39 -1.04
C GLU A 22 -5.50 10.12 -0.61
N GLY A 23 -5.89 9.97 0.66
CA GLY A 23 -7.23 10.37 1.10
C GLY A 23 -8.32 9.72 0.24
N ASP A 24 -9.11 10.53 -0.47
CA ASP A 24 -10.20 10.09 -1.35
C ASP A 24 -9.77 9.82 -2.81
N VAL A 25 -8.50 10.06 -3.16
CA VAL A 25 -7.98 9.91 -4.52
C VAL A 25 -7.41 8.51 -4.72
N MET A 26 -7.91 7.77 -5.72
CA MET A 26 -7.34 6.47 -6.10
C MET A 26 -5.98 6.65 -6.79
N LEU A 27 -4.95 6.02 -6.24
CA LEU A 27 -3.61 5.96 -6.84
C LEU A 27 -3.41 4.68 -7.66
N GLY A 28 -3.92 3.54 -7.18
CA GLY A 28 -3.79 2.27 -7.90
C GLY A 28 -4.35 1.06 -7.17
N ILE A 29 -4.11 -0.12 -7.74
CA ILE A 29 -4.40 -1.43 -7.17
C ILE A 29 -3.07 -2.19 -7.10
N ALA A 30 -2.74 -2.68 -5.91
CA ALA A 30 -1.55 -3.46 -5.62
C ALA A 30 -1.93 -4.92 -5.40
N SER A 31 -1.12 -5.84 -5.94
CA SER A 31 -1.21 -7.27 -5.63
C SER A 31 -0.20 -7.69 -4.57
N HIS A 32 0.84 -6.88 -4.38
CA HIS A 32 1.97 -7.12 -3.48
C HIS A 32 2.49 -5.79 -2.91
N LEU A 33 3.40 -5.86 -1.94
CA LEU A 33 4.07 -4.68 -1.37
C LEU A 33 4.85 -3.87 -2.41
N ASP A 34 5.57 -4.53 -3.32
CA ASP A 34 6.33 -3.87 -4.39
C ASP A 34 5.44 -3.01 -5.30
N ASP A 35 4.20 -3.44 -5.53
CA ASP A 35 3.25 -2.65 -6.31
C ASP A 35 2.86 -1.36 -5.58
N VAL A 36 2.78 -1.38 -4.24
CA VAL A 36 2.53 -0.17 -3.43
C VAL A 36 3.68 0.81 -3.60
N VAL A 37 4.93 0.33 -3.56
CA VAL A 37 6.12 1.16 -3.79
C VAL A 37 6.09 1.80 -5.17
N GLU A 38 5.80 1.03 -6.22
CA GLU A 38 5.71 1.56 -7.58
C GLU A 38 4.54 2.54 -7.77
N ILE A 39 3.39 2.28 -7.16
CA ILE A 39 2.25 3.21 -7.18
C ILE A 39 2.63 4.56 -6.56
N LEU A 40 3.29 4.54 -5.39
CA LEU A 40 3.74 5.78 -4.75
C LEU A 40 4.80 6.49 -5.58
N ARG A 41 5.73 5.75 -6.20
CA ARG A 41 6.72 6.32 -7.11
C ARG A 41 6.08 7.01 -8.31
N LEU A 42 5.04 6.42 -8.90
CA LEU A 42 4.29 7.02 -10.00
C LEU A 42 3.46 8.23 -9.58
N ALA A 43 3.20 8.39 -8.28
CA ALA A 43 2.50 9.53 -7.69
C ALA A 43 3.44 10.62 -7.11
N ASP A 44 4.75 10.56 -7.39
CA ASP A 44 5.77 11.45 -6.81
C ASP A 44 5.85 11.38 -5.26
N LEU A 45 5.56 10.19 -4.70
CA LEU A 45 5.55 9.88 -3.27
C LEU A 45 6.62 8.85 -2.86
N ASP A 46 7.63 8.62 -3.71
CA ASP A 46 8.73 7.65 -3.53
C ASP A 46 9.60 7.86 -2.28
N ARG A 47 9.52 9.05 -1.66
CA ARG A 47 10.20 9.37 -0.40
C ARG A 47 9.58 8.72 0.84
N ILE A 48 8.39 8.11 0.72
CA ILE A 48 7.71 7.44 1.83
C ILE A 48 8.26 6.02 1.93
N GLU A 49 8.87 5.68 3.06
CA GLU A 49 9.31 4.31 3.37
C GLU A 49 8.10 3.45 3.67
N VAL A 50 7.68 2.62 2.71
CA VAL A 50 6.36 1.96 2.73
C VAL A 50 6.14 1.04 3.94
N GLU A 51 7.19 0.34 4.36
CA GLU A 51 7.14 -0.61 5.47
C GLU A 51 7.18 0.06 6.85
N GLU A 52 7.77 1.25 6.95
CA GLU A 52 8.09 1.89 8.24
C GLU A 52 7.31 3.20 8.48
N SER A 53 6.70 3.78 7.45
CA SER A 53 6.12 5.12 7.53
C SER A 53 4.73 5.14 8.17
N ASP A 54 4.59 5.96 9.22
CA ASP A 54 3.31 6.31 9.83
C ASP A 54 2.37 7.12 8.91
N LEU A 55 2.83 7.49 7.71
CA LEU A 55 1.99 8.16 6.69
C LEU A 55 1.11 7.17 5.92
N ILE A 56 1.36 5.87 6.06
CA ILE A 56 0.58 4.81 5.44
C ILE A 56 -0.30 4.12 6.48
N GLU A 57 -1.61 4.28 6.32
CA GLU A 57 -2.60 3.51 7.04
C GLU A 57 -2.84 2.17 6.33
N TRP A 58 -2.48 1.08 7.00
CA TRP A 58 -2.75 -0.27 6.55
C TRP A 58 -4.05 -0.81 7.15
N GLN A 59 -5.02 -1.15 6.30
CA GLN A 59 -6.29 -1.73 6.72
C GLN A 59 -6.35 -3.21 6.37
N GLY A 60 -6.80 -4.07 7.31
CA GLY A 60 -6.93 -5.51 7.06
C GLY A 60 -5.59 -6.26 6.93
N GLY A 61 -4.57 -5.83 7.69
CA GLY A 61 -3.21 -6.41 7.67
C GLY A 61 -2.17 -5.39 7.20
N GLY A 62 -0.93 -5.54 7.66
CA GLY A 62 0.21 -4.66 7.40
C GLY A 62 0.94 -4.94 6.09
N PRO A 63 2.13 -4.34 5.90
CA PRO A 63 2.93 -4.48 4.67
C PRO A 63 3.33 -5.92 4.35
N ASP A 64 3.43 -6.80 5.36
CA ASP A 64 3.78 -8.22 5.19
C ASP A 64 2.55 -9.14 5.00
N ASP A 65 1.34 -8.63 5.22
CA ASP A 65 0.11 -9.45 5.29
C ASP A 65 -0.62 -9.51 3.95
N TRP A 66 -0.10 -10.25 2.95
CA TRP A 66 -0.75 -10.36 1.64
C TRP A 66 -1.39 -11.74 1.41
N PRO A 67 -2.68 -11.81 1.05
CA PRO A 67 -3.33 -13.09 0.75
C PRO A 67 -2.72 -13.76 -0.48
N GLY A 68 -2.38 -15.04 -0.36
CA GLY A 68 -1.78 -15.81 -1.47
C GLY A 68 -0.26 -15.67 -1.58
N LEU A 69 0.35 -14.73 -0.84
CA LEU A 69 1.77 -14.75 -0.53
C LEU A 69 2.02 -15.71 0.64
N SER A 70 1.87 -17.01 0.38
CA SER A 70 2.58 -17.97 1.22
C SER A 70 4.01 -17.98 0.67
N GLU A 71 4.97 -17.49 1.44
CA GLU A 71 6.37 -17.75 1.14
C GLU A 71 6.50 -19.28 1.06
N HIS A 72 6.69 -19.80 -0.16
CA HIS A 72 7.28 -21.11 -0.30
C HIS A 72 8.73 -20.96 0.17
N GLU A 73 8.96 -21.01 1.48
CA GLU A 73 10.26 -21.38 2.03
C GLU A 73 10.58 -22.77 1.48
N LEU A 74 11.42 -22.80 0.44
CA LEU A 74 12.16 -23.98 0.02
C LEU A 74 13.53 -23.98 0.69
#